data_AF-A0A2E7BUZ7-F1
#
_entry.id   AF-A0A2E7BUZ7-F1
#
_cell.length_a   1.000
_cell.length_b   1.000
_cell.length_c   1.000
_cell.angle_alpha   90.00
_cell.angle_beta   90.00
_cell.angle_gamma   90.00
#
_symmetry.space_group_name_H-M   'P 1'
#
loop_
_entity.id
_entity.type
_entity.pdbx_description
1 polymer ?
#
loop_
_entity_poly.entity_id
_entity_poly.type
_entity_poly.pdbx_seq_one_letter_code
_entity_poly.pdbx_strand_id
1 'polypeptide(L)'
;MSEDKEPIAPPSPEAPTAGLMRRLLSRRWVRWTLGIMASLFAAFVLLIWTILMPVGLLDLTVNGSRYNRVIEKARSLTKNTSDSVWFHGDWEHDRGGFGAPNICARRTESGELFVRILVVDRHRLGKFGYVYSESSYASGNELERAIDFYDCGEWYFSGDLGGGWWAIENNLG
;
A
#
# COMPACT_ATOMS: atom_id res chain seq x y z
N MET A 1 -22.10 -78.05 -19.32
CA MET A 1 -21.11 -77.28 -18.56
C MET A 1 -20.59 -76.22 -19.49
N SER A 2 -21.00 -74.98 -19.27
CA SER A 2 -20.54 -73.80 -20.01
C SER A 2 -19.43 -73.19 -19.15
N GLU A 3 -18.21 -73.10 -19.69
CA GLU A 3 -17.12 -72.39 -19.04
C GLU A 3 -17.18 -70.93 -19.48
N ASP A 4 -17.66 -70.08 -18.59
CA ASP A 4 -17.58 -68.62 -18.71
C ASP A 4 -16.12 -68.18 -18.62
N LYS A 5 -15.57 -67.65 -19.71
CA LYS A 5 -14.30 -66.93 -19.71
C LYS A 5 -14.57 -65.47 -19.37
N GLU A 6 -14.13 -65.04 -18.19
CA GLU A 6 -14.06 -63.61 -17.86
C GLU A 6 -13.09 -62.88 -18.82
N PRO A 7 -13.43 -61.66 -19.27
CA PRO A 7 -12.53 -60.85 -20.08
C PRO A 7 -11.48 -60.20 -19.19
N ILE A 8 -10.21 -60.54 -19.44
CA ILE A 8 -9.05 -59.89 -18.81
C ILE A 8 -9.00 -58.45 -19.34
N ALA A 9 -9.31 -57.48 -18.48
CA ALA A 9 -9.13 -56.07 -18.78
C ALA A 9 -7.62 -55.76 -19.01
N PRO A 10 -7.25 -54.95 -20.02
CA PRO A 10 -5.86 -54.58 -20.23
C PRO A 10 -5.36 -53.73 -19.05
N PRO A 11 -4.08 -53.90 -18.63
CA PRO A 11 -3.52 -53.06 -17.58
C PRO A 11 -3.55 -51.59 -18.01
N SER A 12 -4.14 -50.75 -17.15
CA SER A 12 -4.12 -49.30 -17.32
C SER A 12 -2.67 -48.82 -17.38
N PRO A 13 -2.28 -48.02 -18.39
CA PRO A 13 -0.93 -47.49 -18.47
C PRO A 13 -0.78 -46.41 -17.39
N GLU A 14 -0.22 -46.77 -16.23
CA GLU A 14 0.30 -45.78 -15.31
C GLU A 14 1.30 -44.90 -16.06
N ALA A 15 0.99 -43.61 -16.17
CA ALA A 15 1.75 -42.66 -16.97
C ALA A 15 3.24 -42.69 -16.56
N PRO A 16 4.17 -42.96 -17.50
CA PRO A 16 5.61 -43.15 -17.22
C PRO A 16 6.30 -41.91 -16.61
N THR A 17 5.60 -40.78 -16.54
CA THR A 17 6.06 -39.51 -15.99
C THR A 17 6.13 -39.48 -14.46
N ALA A 18 5.27 -40.24 -13.76
CA ALA A 18 5.19 -40.23 -12.30
C ALA A 18 6.41 -40.91 -11.62
N GLY A 19 6.91 -42.00 -12.23
CA GLY A 19 8.08 -42.75 -11.71
C GLY A 19 9.41 -42.02 -11.93
N LEU A 20 9.53 -41.27 -13.03
CA LEU A 20 10.74 -40.50 -13.36
C LEU A 20 10.88 -39.27 -12.45
N MET A 21 9.78 -38.53 -12.22
CA MET A 21 9.72 -37.40 -11.29
C MET A 21 10.10 -37.82 -9.85
N ARG A 22 9.58 -38.97 -9.37
CA ARG A 22 9.94 -39.52 -8.05
C ARG A 22 11.42 -39.86 -7.91
N ARG A 23 12.06 -40.41 -8.95
CA ARG A 23 13.50 -40.74 -8.94
C ARG A 23 14.42 -39.53 -9.07
N LEU A 24 13.96 -38.45 -9.69
CA LEU A 24 14.72 -37.20 -9.77
C LEU A 24 14.65 -36.44 -8.44
N LEU A 25 13.47 -36.37 -7.81
CA LEU A 25 13.27 -35.71 -6.50
C LEU A 25 13.90 -36.44 -5.30
N SER A 26 14.25 -37.72 -5.43
CA SER A 26 14.95 -38.47 -4.37
C SER A 26 16.45 -38.12 -4.28
N ARG A 27 17.01 -37.48 -5.30
CA ARG A 27 18.43 -37.08 -5.32
C ARG A 27 18.63 -35.85 -4.45
N ARG A 28 19.52 -35.97 -3.47
CA ARG A 28 19.82 -34.93 -2.47
C ARG A 28 20.22 -33.59 -3.12
N TRP A 29 20.97 -33.64 -4.22
CA TRP A 29 21.34 -32.45 -5.01
C TRP A 29 20.16 -31.76 -5.67
N VAL A 30 19.18 -32.52 -6.20
CA VAL A 30 17.97 -31.96 -6.84
C VAL A 30 17.07 -31.28 -5.82
N ARG A 31 16.95 -31.82 -4.60
CA ARG A 31 16.21 -31.15 -3.50
C ARG A 31 16.90 -29.88 -3.04
N TRP A 32 18.24 -29.88 -2.99
CA TRP A 32 19.02 -28.69 -2.65
C TRP A 32 18.87 -27.59 -3.70
N THR A 33 18.97 -27.92 -4.99
CA THR A 33 18.80 -26.93 -6.06
C THR A 33 17.37 -26.38 -6.10
N LEU A 34 16.35 -27.21 -5.94
CA LEU A 34 14.96 -26.75 -5.82
C LEU A 34 14.76 -25.85 -4.59
N GLY A 35 15.35 -26.20 -3.45
CA GLY A 35 15.28 -25.38 -2.23
C GLY A 35 15.94 -24.01 -2.41
N ILE A 36 17.12 -23.96 -3.05
CA ILE A 36 17.81 -22.71 -3.38
C ILE A 36 16.97 -21.88 -4.35
N MET A 37 16.46 -22.49 -5.43
CA MET A 37 15.63 -21.79 -6.42
C MET A 37 14.34 -21.23 -5.79
N ALA A 38 13.68 -22.00 -4.92
CA ALA A 38 12.51 -21.52 -4.17
C ALA A 38 12.87 -20.38 -3.21
N SER A 39 14.02 -20.45 -2.55
CA SER A 39 14.49 -19.39 -1.64
C SER A 39 14.83 -18.11 -2.39
N LEU A 40 15.52 -18.21 -3.53
CA LEU A 40 15.82 -17.08 -4.41
C LEU A 40 14.54 -16.48 -4.98
N PHE A 41 13.58 -17.32 -5.39
CA PHE A 41 12.27 -16.85 -5.86
C PHE A 41 11.51 -16.12 -4.75
N ALA A 42 11.47 -16.67 -3.53
CA ALA A 42 10.83 -16.01 -2.39
C ALA A 42 11.51 -14.67 -2.04
N ALA A 43 12.85 -14.63 -2.05
CA ALA A 43 13.61 -13.40 -1.83
C ALA A 43 13.35 -12.37 -2.94
N PHE A 44 13.25 -12.81 -4.19
CA PHE A 44 12.91 -11.95 -5.32
C PHE A 44 11.49 -11.40 -5.23
N VAL A 45 10.51 -12.23 -4.86
CA VAL A 45 9.13 -11.78 -4.61
C VAL A 45 9.08 -10.78 -3.45
N LEU A 46 9.82 -11.02 -2.35
CA LEU A 46 9.94 -10.07 -1.24
C LEU A 46 10.59 -8.75 -1.67
N LEU A 47 11.63 -8.80 -2.50
CA LEU A 47 12.29 -7.61 -3.04
C LEU A 47 11.36 -6.82 -3.95
N ILE A 48 10.65 -7.49 -4.86
CA ILE A 48 9.62 -6.87 -5.70
C ILE A 48 8.52 -6.27 -4.83
N TRP A 49 8.04 -7.01 -3.83
CA TRP A 49 6.97 -6.56 -2.95
C TRP A 49 7.39 -5.32 -2.14
N THR A 50 8.61 -5.29 -1.60
CA THR A 50 9.13 -4.13 -0.86
C THR A 50 9.38 -2.90 -1.74
N ILE A 51 9.72 -3.09 -3.03
CA ILE A 51 9.89 -1.99 -3.99
C ILE A 51 8.55 -1.48 -4.51
N LEU A 52 7.61 -2.38 -4.82
CA LEU A 52 6.31 -2.04 -5.42
C LEU A 52 5.25 -1.61 -4.38
N MET A 53 5.36 -2.05 -3.13
CA MET A 53 4.49 -1.62 -2.03
C MET A 53 5.26 -0.65 -1.14
N PRO A 54 5.33 0.65 -1.50
CA PRO A 54 5.83 1.64 -0.57
C PRO A 54 5.00 1.55 0.72
N VAL A 55 5.66 1.60 1.88
CA VAL A 55 5.02 1.43 3.20
C VAL A 55 3.75 2.28 3.38
N GLY A 56 3.69 3.45 2.73
CA GLY A 56 2.51 4.30 2.69
C GLY A 56 1.27 3.66 2.04
N LEU A 57 1.44 2.83 1.00
CA LEU A 57 0.33 2.12 0.35
C LEU A 57 -0.25 1.01 1.24
N LEU A 58 0.62 0.32 1.99
CA LEU A 58 0.18 -0.68 2.96
C LEU A 58 -0.60 -0.03 4.11
N ASP A 59 -0.14 1.13 4.59
CA ASP A 59 -0.87 1.90 5.60
C ASP A 59 -2.24 2.36 5.09
N LEU A 60 -2.32 2.92 3.87
CA LEU A 60 -3.60 3.26 3.24
C LEU A 60 -4.51 2.03 3.06
N THR A 61 -3.95 0.86 2.78
CA THR A 61 -4.74 -0.36 2.60
C THR A 61 -5.31 -0.85 3.94
N VAL A 62 -4.48 -0.85 5.00
CA VAL A 62 -4.87 -1.34 6.33
C VAL A 62 -5.78 -0.32 7.04
N ASN A 63 -5.48 0.97 6.92
CA ASN A 63 -6.15 2.06 7.58
C ASN A 63 -7.08 2.88 6.67
N GLY A 64 -7.38 2.42 5.45
CA GLY A 64 -8.15 3.20 4.45
C GLY A 64 -9.52 3.67 4.93
N SER A 65 -10.25 2.82 5.67
CA SER A 65 -11.54 3.20 6.27
C SER A 65 -11.43 4.40 7.23
N ARG A 66 -10.25 4.58 7.84
CA ARG A 66 -9.96 5.67 8.79
C ARG A 66 -9.69 6.96 8.03
N TYR A 67 -8.85 6.89 7.01
CA TYR A 67 -8.55 8.01 6.13
C TYR A 67 -9.81 8.52 5.41
N ASN A 68 -10.70 7.62 4.99
CA ASN A 68 -11.99 8.00 4.41
C ASN A 68 -12.85 8.82 5.39
N ARG A 69 -12.89 8.47 6.69
CA ARG A 69 -13.62 9.27 7.68
C ARG A 69 -13.04 10.68 7.85
N VAL A 70 -11.71 10.82 7.76
CA VAL A 70 -11.07 12.15 7.79
C VAL A 70 -11.48 12.95 6.56
N ILE A 71 -11.49 12.33 5.39
CA ILE A 71 -11.92 12.98 4.15
C ILE A 71 -13.39 13.41 4.25
N GLU A 72 -14.28 12.55 4.76
CA GLU A 72 -15.69 12.90 4.96
C GLU A 72 -15.86 14.05 5.96
N LYS A 73 -15.12 14.02 7.07
CA LYS A 73 -15.11 15.10 8.07
C LYS A 73 -14.59 16.40 7.45
N ALA A 74 -13.48 16.35 6.72
CA ALA A 74 -12.93 17.48 5.99
C ALA A 74 -13.95 18.05 4.99
N ARG A 75 -14.62 17.19 4.21
CA ARG A 75 -15.65 17.59 3.23
C ARG A 75 -16.81 18.32 3.89
N SER A 76 -17.22 17.85 5.07
CA SER A 76 -18.29 18.46 5.86
C SER A 76 -17.87 19.82 6.43
N LEU A 77 -16.67 19.89 7.00
CA LEU A 77 -16.12 21.12 7.59
C LEU A 77 -15.87 22.22 6.54
N THR A 78 -15.47 21.84 5.32
CA THR A 78 -15.23 22.77 4.21
C THR A 78 -16.46 22.99 3.33
N LYS A 79 -17.65 22.48 3.71
CA LYS A 79 -18.85 22.57 2.86
C LYS A 79 -19.27 24.01 2.57
N ASN A 80 -19.09 24.90 3.55
CA ASN A 80 -19.57 26.27 3.50
C ASN A 80 -18.43 27.31 3.57
N THR A 81 -17.18 26.89 3.35
CA THR A 81 -16.03 27.80 3.37
C THR A 81 -14.97 27.38 2.35
N SER A 82 -14.31 28.38 1.79
CA SER A 82 -13.09 28.24 0.98
C SER A 82 -11.82 28.39 1.81
N ASP A 83 -11.92 28.71 3.09
CA ASP A 83 -10.79 28.89 3.99
C ASP A 83 -10.20 27.55 4.42
N SER A 84 -8.93 27.58 4.82
CA SER A 84 -8.26 26.42 5.39
C SER A 84 -8.88 26.09 6.76
N VAL A 85 -9.33 24.85 6.92
CA VAL A 85 -9.85 24.34 8.19
C VAL A 85 -8.83 23.40 8.80
N TRP A 86 -8.54 23.62 10.07
CA TRP A 86 -7.57 22.85 10.85
C TRP A 86 -8.29 22.05 11.92
N PHE A 87 -8.01 20.75 12.01
CA PHE A 87 -8.61 19.91 13.04
C PHE A 87 -7.71 18.73 13.42
N HIS A 88 -8.03 18.11 14.54
CA HIS A 88 -7.33 16.92 15.00
C HIS A 88 -7.96 15.65 14.41
N GLY A 89 -7.08 14.72 14.04
CA GLY A 89 -7.45 13.32 13.83
C GLY A 89 -7.89 12.68 15.14
N ASP A 90 -8.67 11.62 15.01
CA ASP A 90 -9.30 10.94 16.15
C ASP A 90 -8.34 9.92 16.82
N TRP A 91 -7.03 9.99 16.53
CA TRP A 91 -6.05 8.96 16.88
C TRP A 91 -4.99 9.42 17.87
N GLU A 92 -4.71 8.58 18.86
CA GLU A 92 -3.63 8.78 19.83
C GLU A 92 -2.23 8.67 19.22
N HIS A 93 -2.07 7.90 18.13
CA HIS A 93 -0.79 7.80 17.40
C HIS A 93 -0.43 9.11 16.68
N ASP A 94 -1.43 9.81 16.15
CA ASP A 94 -1.23 11.07 15.42
C ASP A 94 -1.09 12.27 16.37
N ARG A 95 -1.62 12.15 17.60
CA ARG A 95 -1.42 13.16 18.65
C ARG A 95 -0.05 13.06 19.33
N GLY A 96 0.63 11.92 19.22
CA GLY A 96 1.83 11.55 20.00
C GLY A 96 3.09 12.39 19.75
N GLY A 97 2.97 13.60 19.22
CA GLY A 97 4.04 14.54 18.94
C GLY A 97 3.54 15.90 18.41
N PHE A 98 2.29 15.98 17.94
CA PHE A 98 1.69 17.23 17.47
C PHE A 98 0.83 17.87 18.59
N GLY A 99 1.35 18.95 19.19
CA GLY A 99 0.57 19.79 20.11
C GLY A 99 -0.46 20.70 19.43
N ALA A 100 -0.51 20.68 18.09
CA ALA A 100 -1.37 21.48 17.23
C ALA A 100 -2.19 20.58 16.29
N PRO A 101 -3.23 21.12 15.61
CA PRO A 101 -4.00 20.35 14.64
C PRO A 101 -3.11 19.70 13.58
N ASN A 102 -3.27 18.39 13.40
CA ASN A 102 -2.46 17.60 12.48
C ASN A 102 -3.11 17.43 11.10
N ILE A 103 -4.34 17.93 10.91
CA ILE A 103 -5.07 17.87 9.64
C ILE A 103 -5.40 19.28 9.17
N CYS A 104 -5.09 19.57 7.92
CA CYS A 104 -5.45 20.78 7.20
C CYS A 104 -6.34 20.38 6.03
N ALA A 105 -7.47 21.04 5.82
CA ALA A 105 -8.36 20.79 4.70
C ALA A 105 -8.85 22.09 4.09
N ARG A 106 -8.94 22.13 2.77
CA ARG A 106 -9.41 23.31 2.03
C ARG A 106 -10.08 22.88 0.72
N ARG A 107 -10.95 23.74 0.19
CA ARG A 107 -11.42 23.60 -1.19
C ARG A 107 -10.57 24.43 -2.15
N THR A 108 -10.23 23.84 -3.29
CA THR A 108 -9.62 24.54 -4.41
C THR A 108 -10.59 25.60 -4.96
N GLU A 109 -10.11 26.48 -5.84
CA GLU A 109 -10.97 27.44 -6.55
C GLU A 109 -12.05 26.75 -7.41
N SER A 110 -11.77 25.55 -7.91
CA SER A 110 -12.72 24.67 -8.63
C SER A 110 -13.72 23.97 -7.70
N GLY A 111 -13.56 24.10 -6.38
CA GLY A 111 -14.42 23.48 -5.37
C GLY A 111 -14.02 22.05 -4.98
N GLU A 112 -12.93 21.53 -5.53
CA GLU A 112 -12.38 20.20 -5.22
C GLU A 112 -11.76 20.19 -3.83
N LEU A 113 -11.81 19.04 -3.15
CA LEU A 113 -11.28 18.91 -1.80
C LEU A 113 -9.79 18.58 -1.80
N PHE A 114 -9.04 19.34 -1.00
CA PHE A 114 -7.66 19.08 -0.65
C PHE A 114 -7.55 18.81 0.87
N VAL A 115 -6.83 17.76 1.26
CA VAL A 115 -6.64 17.38 2.66
C VAL A 115 -5.20 16.94 2.89
N ARG A 116 -4.51 17.58 3.85
CA ARG A 116 -3.18 17.19 4.31
C ARG A 116 -3.27 16.65 5.73
N ILE A 117 -2.82 15.41 5.91
CA ILE A 117 -2.86 14.64 7.16
C ILE A 117 -1.43 14.38 7.63
N LEU A 118 -1.12 14.76 8.86
CA LEU A 118 0.18 14.50 9.46
C LEU A 118 0.11 13.31 10.41
N VAL A 119 1.08 12.40 10.26
CA VAL A 119 1.17 11.14 11.01
C VAL A 119 2.61 10.99 11.52
N VAL A 120 2.77 10.62 12.79
CA VAL A 120 4.11 10.32 13.33
C VAL A 120 4.45 8.88 13.00
N ASP A 121 5.42 8.65 12.10
CA ASP A 121 5.95 7.30 11.88
C ASP A 121 7.04 7.00 12.91
N ARG A 122 6.66 6.23 13.94
CA ARG A 122 7.60 5.80 14.99
C ARG A 122 8.70 4.86 14.47
N HIS A 123 8.51 4.20 13.33
CA HIS A 123 9.47 3.25 12.77
C HIS A 123 10.54 3.91 11.89
N ARG A 124 10.24 5.07 11.30
CA ARG A 124 11.16 5.80 10.40
C ARG A 124 11.86 7.00 11.04
N LEU A 125 11.69 7.22 12.35
CA LEU A 125 12.29 8.32 13.13
C LEU A 125 12.00 9.73 12.58
N GLY A 126 10.99 9.88 11.72
CA GLY A 126 10.61 11.13 11.06
C GLY A 126 9.09 11.33 11.03
N LYS A 127 8.66 12.57 10.80
CA LYS A 127 7.24 12.93 10.62
C LYS A 127 6.87 12.74 9.15
N PHE A 128 5.96 11.81 8.89
CA PHE A 128 5.41 11.57 7.56
C PHE A 128 4.01 12.17 7.48
N GLY A 129 3.53 12.36 6.26
CA GLY A 129 2.17 12.78 6.04
C GLY A 129 1.61 12.18 4.77
N TYR A 130 0.30 12.33 4.66
CA TYR A 130 -0.45 11.97 3.48
C TYR A 130 -1.22 13.19 3.01
N VAL A 131 -1.25 13.36 1.70
CA VAL A 131 -2.16 14.32 1.06
C VAL A 131 -3.18 13.53 0.27
N TYR A 132 -4.44 13.88 0.46
CA TYR A 132 -5.53 13.50 -0.40
C TYR A 132 -5.98 14.72 -1.18
N SER A 133 -6.14 14.56 -2.48
CA SER A 133 -6.70 15.58 -3.36
C SER A 133 -7.64 14.93 -4.36
N GLU A 134 -8.82 15.53 -4.52
CA GLU A 134 -9.72 15.20 -5.63
C GLU A 134 -9.14 15.67 -6.97
N SER A 135 -8.41 16.80 -6.96
CA SER A 135 -7.65 17.27 -8.11
C SER A 135 -6.46 16.35 -8.37
N SER A 136 -6.25 15.97 -9.64
CA SER A 136 -5.05 15.26 -10.06
C SER A 136 -3.88 16.24 -10.20
N TYR A 137 -2.78 16.02 -9.51
CA TYR A 137 -1.51 16.70 -9.75
C TYR A 137 -0.67 15.92 -10.75
N ALA A 138 0.01 16.60 -11.67
CA ALA A 138 0.84 15.96 -12.67
C ALA A 138 2.24 15.63 -12.13
N SER A 139 2.67 16.29 -11.04
CA SER A 139 3.99 16.07 -10.43
C SER A 139 4.01 16.40 -8.94
N GLY A 140 5.01 15.87 -8.23
CA GLY A 140 5.27 16.20 -6.83
C GLY A 140 5.52 17.70 -6.59
N ASN A 141 6.16 18.39 -7.54
CA ASN A 141 6.40 19.84 -7.43
C ASN A 141 5.09 20.65 -7.47
N GLU A 142 4.08 20.18 -8.21
CA GLU A 142 2.76 20.81 -8.20
C GLU A 142 2.03 20.57 -6.89
N LEU A 143 2.18 19.38 -6.32
CA LEU A 143 1.65 19.04 -5.00
C LEU A 143 2.29 19.91 -3.91
N GLU A 144 3.62 20.06 -3.90
CA GLU A 144 4.33 20.91 -2.93
C GLU A 144 3.82 22.35 -2.99
N ARG A 145 3.73 22.92 -4.20
CA ARG A 145 3.16 24.26 -4.40
C ARG A 145 1.71 24.35 -3.93
N ALA A 146 0.92 23.29 -4.10
CA ALA A 146 -0.46 23.27 -3.63
C ALA A 146 -0.54 23.25 -2.10
N ILE A 147 0.34 22.50 -1.42
CA ILE A 147 0.41 22.48 0.04
C ILE A 147 0.71 23.89 0.59
N ASP A 148 1.69 24.58 -0.01
CA ASP A 148 2.04 25.96 0.35
C ASP A 148 0.89 26.93 0.03
N PHE A 149 0.31 26.82 -1.17
CA PHE A 149 -0.78 27.69 -1.62
C PHE A 149 -2.03 27.57 -0.73
N TYR A 150 -2.36 26.37 -0.26
CA TYR A 150 -3.48 26.15 0.65
C TYR A 150 -3.14 26.46 2.11
N ASP A 151 -1.98 27.06 2.36
CA ASP A 151 -1.48 27.43 3.68
C ASP A 151 -1.51 26.24 4.64
N CYS A 152 -1.12 25.07 4.16
CA CYS A 152 -1.03 23.85 4.96
C CYS A 152 0.42 23.58 5.42
N GLY A 153 1.27 24.61 5.52
CA GLY A 153 2.65 24.56 6.04
C GLY A 153 3.70 24.02 5.06
N GLU A 154 4.97 23.93 5.48
CA GLU A 154 6.12 23.50 4.65
C GLU A 154 6.35 21.98 4.66
N TRP A 155 6.43 21.36 3.48
CA TRP A 155 6.59 19.91 3.28
C TRP A 155 7.31 19.59 1.97
N TYR A 156 7.82 18.36 1.86
CA TYR A 156 8.42 17.85 0.63
C TYR A 156 7.70 16.59 0.16
N PHE A 157 7.58 16.44 -1.15
CA PHE A 157 7.00 15.27 -1.78
C PHE A 157 7.94 14.07 -1.63
N SER A 158 7.41 12.95 -1.13
CA SER A 158 8.18 11.71 -0.96
C SER A 158 7.74 10.58 -1.90
N GLY A 159 6.54 10.65 -2.49
CA GLY A 159 6.08 9.64 -3.45
C GLY A 159 4.58 9.68 -3.75
N ASP A 160 4.20 9.23 -4.94
CA ASP A 160 2.80 9.04 -5.34
C ASP A 160 2.32 7.66 -4.91
N LEU A 161 1.13 7.58 -4.32
CA LEU A 161 0.48 6.34 -3.87
C LEU A 161 -0.69 5.95 -4.79
N GLY A 162 -1.06 6.82 -5.74
CA GLY A 162 -2.17 6.64 -6.67
C GLY A 162 -3.53 7.01 -6.08
N GLY A 163 -4.54 7.17 -6.97
CA GLY A 163 -5.92 7.39 -6.55
C GLY A 163 -6.15 8.68 -5.76
N GLY A 164 -5.38 9.74 -6.04
CA GLY A 164 -5.46 11.03 -5.35
C GLY A 164 -4.66 11.10 -4.04
N TRP A 165 -3.92 10.03 -3.68
CA TRP A 165 -3.10 9.96 -2.49
C TRP A 165 -1.62 10.16 -2.76
N TRP A 166 -1.00 10.98 -1.92
CA TRP A 166 0.40 11.34 -2.02
C TRP A 166 1.07 11.22 -0.66
N ALA A 167 2.30 10.70 -0.64
CA ALA A 167 3.15 10.69 0.53
C ALA A 167 4.00 11.97 0.58
N ILE A 168 4.09 12.56 1.77
CA ILE A 168 4.91 13.74 2.05
C ILE A 168 5.80 13.50 3.27
N GLU A 169 6.91 14.21 3.33
CA GLU A 169 7.87 14.16 4.44
C GLU A 169 8.11 15.57 4.98
N ASN A 170 8.27 15.71 6.30
CA ASN A 170 8.75 16.96 6.89
C ASN A 170 10.18 16.82 7.42
N ASN A 171 10.97 17.87 7.19
CA ASN A 171 12.26 18.05 7.85
C ASN A 171 12.13 18.70 9.24
N LEU A 172 10.94 19.17 9.63
CA LEU A 172 10.65 19.77 10.93
C LEU A 172 10.42 18.69 11.99
N GLY A 173 11.53 18.04 12.38
CA GLY A 173 11.81 17.20 13.57
C GLY A 173 10.64 16.73 14.42
#